data_AF-A0A7C4QUA1-F1
#
_entry.id   AF-A0A7C4QUA1-F1
#
_cell.length_a   1.000
_cell.length_b   1.000
_cell.length_c   1.000
_cell.angle_alpha   90.00
_cell.angle_beta   90.00
_cell.angle_gamma   90.00
#
_symmetry.space_group_name_H-M   'P 1'
#
loop_
_entity.id
_entity.type
_entity.pdbx_description
1 polymer ?
#
loop_
_entity_poly.entity_id
_entity_poly.type
_entity_poly.pdbx_seq_one_letter_code
_entity_poly.pdbx_strand_id
1 'polypeptide(L)'
;MFIICAECGSANPAASGQCRNCGMPLGQTPPDYHTSMPAPAPVEAAPGPPVNDAPETGKPTEDVQFTTVSFTTKTRAVSEAPAALSLYFPTILLAGQEAEFLVQLRNLGKAPLENLELGLASRAFEESLNETFPLLPGHESLRFPVNIKPEAPGQYVLQYSLKFQDQGQWKSYIGARVIWVNPVPEPGRFPLDPQRIKVNRGEAGANLKEILAEVSAPGGRPADAPIGSLAELRGVRLPEFFEPLDLSLDYQLSVSAEALSREQQSQQLIIPRLFVTNAQTGAKLKLTPTNPEAALGIHLVARPIFKIGRSRPDADLVSWFWPRNHANDERTRHLSRVHAVAERQEGRLGLRDNGSIGGSNFDGQPLVADKLEPLNRRATLILAGEYFLDVQPAPSSCGGLPAIKNLKLWTGPATAPVCPARGCVFFLPLNTGVAHHYSVWLFTDAAFGSSRKNPIALEGQGLAEIQGRFHHFRDAFWLENCAANDCVRINYYNLKANEIAPLISGQILQIGRTNYQVEVVA
;
A
#
# COMPACT_ATOMS: atom_id res chain seq x y z
N MET A 1 -40.25 12.75 13.26
CA MET A 1 -38.93 12.66 13.91
C MET A 1 -38.29 11.36 13.47
N PHE A 2 -37.08 11.40 12.91
CA PHE A 2 -36.35 10.21 12.44
C PHE A 2 -35.17 9.97 13.37
N ILE A 3 -34.91 8.70 13.68
CA ILE A 3 -33.73 8.27 14.44
C ILE A 3 -32.77 7.63 13.43
N ILE A 4 -31.52 8.08 13.44
CA ILE A 4 -30.48 7.50 12.60
C ILE A 4 -29.94 6.26 13.32
N CYS A 5 -30.01 5.11 12.65
CA CYS A 5 -29.40 3.90 13.17
C CYS A 5 -27.87 4.06 13.22
N ALA A 6 -27.28 3.92 14.41
CA ALA A 6 -25.83 4.06 14.59
C ALA A 6 -25.01 3.01 13.82
N GLU A 7 -25.59 1.84 13.55
CA GLU A 7 -24.93 0.73 12.85
C GLU A 7 -24.85 0.93 11.32
N CYS A 8 -25.93 1.44 10.71
CA CYS A 8 -26.07 1.44 9.25
C CYS A 8 -26.43 2.82 8.64
N GLY A 9 -26.59 3.85 9.47
CA GLY A 9 -26.85 5.23 9.04
C GLY A 9 -28.23 5.46 8.43
N SER A 10 -29.12 4.46 8.43
CA SER A 10 -30.46 4.61 7.87
C SER A 10 -31.37 5.45 8.78
N ALA A 11 -32.12 6.37 8.18
CA ALA A 11 -33.14 7.15 8.86
C ALA A 11 -34.40 6.29 9.07
N ASN A 12 -34.72 6.00 10.33
CA ASN A 12 -35.88 5.19 10.70
C ASN A 12 -36.92 6.05 11.41
N PRO A 13 -38.23 5.79 11.23
CA PRO A 13 -39.27 6.49 11.98
C PRO A 13 -39.08 6.27 13.49
N ALA A 14 -39.18 7.30 14.33
CA ALA A 14 -38.93 7.19 15.76
C ALA A 14 -39.80 6.14 16.50
N ALA A 15 -40.90 5.69 15.89
CA ALA A 15 -41.78 4.64 16.44
C ALA A 15 -41.29 3.20 16.16
N SER A 16 -40.26 3.00 15.33
CA SER A 16 -39.70 1.67 15.12
C SER A 16 -38.74 1.31 16.24
N GLY A 17 -39.08 0.34 17.09
CA GLY A 17 -38.18 -0.17 18.14
C GLY A 17 -36.92 -0.87 17.61
N GLN A 18 -36.90 -1.20 16.32
CA GLN A 18 -35.77 -1.81 15.61
C GLN A 18 -35.56 -1.15 14.24
N CYS A 19 -34.31 -1.05 13.81
CA CYS A 19 -33.92 -0.55 12.50
C CYS A 19 -34.43 -1.49 11.39
N ARG A 20 -35.15 -0.96 10.40
CA ARG A 20 -35.72 -1.76 9.30
C ARG A 20 -34.65 -2.39 8.40
N ASN A 21 -33.46 -1.79 8.31
CA ASN A 21 -32.41 -2.27 7.43
C ASN A 21 -31.48 -3.31 8.07
N CYS A 22 -31.35 -3.35 9.41
CA CYS A 22 -30.41 -4.25 10.08
C CYS A 22 -30.97 -4.97 11.31
N GLY A 23 -32.23 -4.74 11.70
CA GLY A 23 -32.88 -5.41 12.83
C GLY A 23 -32.41 -4.96 14.22
N MET A 24 -31.42 -4.07 14.32
CA MET A 24 -30.85 -3.64 15.61
C MET A 24 -31.80 -2.72 16.40
N PRO A 25 -31.85 -2.83 17.74
CA PRO A 25 -32.67 -1.96 18.58
C PRO A 25 -32.26 -0.49 18.44
N LEU A 26 -33.24 0.41 18.29
CA LEU A 26 -32.99 1.85 18.28
C LEU A 26 -33.06 2.34 19.74
N GLY A 27 -31.90 2.69 20.30
CA GLY A 27 -31.66 2.82 21.75
C GLY A 27 -32.43 3.92 22.47
N GLN A 28 -32.88 3.56 23.68
CA GLN A 28 -33.50 4.41 24.71
C GLN A 28 -32.49 5.41 25.31
N THR A 29 -32.98 6.57 25.73
CA THR A 29 -32.21 7.64 26.38
C THR A 29 -31.49 7.17 27.65
N PRO A 30 -30.27 7.68 27.95
CA PRO A 30 -29.56 7.36 29.19
C PRO A 30 -30.19 8.08 30.39
N PRO A 31 -30.14 7.52 31.62
CA PRO A 31 -30.63 8.23 32.79
C PRO A 31 -29.64 9.29 33.29
N ASP A 32 -30.21 10.36 33.84
CA ASP A 32 -29.55 11.55 34.37
C ASP A 32 -28.56 11.24 35.51
N TYR A 33 -27.34 11.81 35.43
CA TYR A 33 -26.41 11.86 36.55
C TYR A 33 -26.70 13.11 37.41
N HIS A 34 -27.36 12.88 38.54
CA HIS A 34 -27.42 13.86 39.64
C HIS A 34 -26.20 13.72 40.57
N THR A 35 -25.70 14.87 40.97
CA THR A 35 -24.60 15.15 41.90
C THR A 35 -24.85 14.63 43.32
N SER A 36 -23.96 13.78 43.83
CA SER A 36 -23.54 13.77 45.25
C SER A 36 -22.31 12.88 45.44
N MET A 37 -21.16 13.47 45.78
CA MET A 37 -19.99 12.73 46.25
C MET A 37 -20.18 12.33 47.72
N PRO A 38 -19.88 11.08 48.12
CA PRO A 38 -19.48 10.75 49.47
C PRO A 38 -17.94 10.67 49.58
N ALA A 39 -17.40 11.08 50.72
CA ALA A 39 -15.98 11.07 51.05
C ALA A 39 -15.38 9.64 51.06
N PRO A 40 -14.06 9.48 50.82
CA PRO A 40 -13.43 8.17 50.81
C PRO A 40 -13.20 7.63 52.23
N ALA A 41 -13.53 6.36 52.43
CA ALA A 41 -13.15 5.58 53.61
C ALA A 41 -11.67 5.13 53.54
N PRO A 42 -10.99 4.89 54.69
CA PRO A 42 -9.55 4.64 54.73
C PRO A 42 -9.19 3.23 54.24
N VAL A 43 -8.03 3.13 53.58
CA VAL A 43 -7.47 1.89 53.00
C VAL A 43 -6.84 1.05 54.12
N GLU A 44 -7.41 -0.11 54.42
CA GLU A 44 -6.73 -1.18 55.18
C GLU A 44 -5.79 -1.95 54.25
N ALA A 45 -4.53 -2.09 54.69
CA ALA A 45 -3.47 -2.79 53.97
C ALA A 45 -3.64 -4.32 54.12
N ALA A 46 -3.68 -5.04 53.00
CA ALA A 46 -3.63 -6.50 52.97
C ALA A 46 -2.17 -7.01 53.00
N PRO A 47 -1.90 -8.20 53.56
CA PRO A 47 -0.55 -8.65 53.91
C PRO A 47 0.21 -9.21 52.70
N GLY A 48 1.52 -8.95 52.67
CA GLY A 48 2.42 -9.49 51.65
C GLY A 48 2.62 -11.02 51.75
N PRO A 49 2.95 -11.69 50.64
CA PRO A 49 3.21 -13.13 50.63
C PRO A 49 4.62 -13.47 51.18
N PRO A 50 4.83 -14.71 51.66
CA PRO A 50 6.02 -15.08 52.41
C PRO A 50 7.26 -15.27 51.52
N VAL A 51 8.41 -14.92 52.10
CA VAL A 51 9.76 -15.11 51.57
C VAL A 51 10.19 -16.58 51.76
N ASN A 52 10.67 -17.21 50.70
CA ASN A 52 11.54 -18.39 50.79
C ASN A 52 12.69 -18.21 49.80
N ASP A 53 13.90 -18.34 50.33
CA ASP A 53 15.18 -18.22 49.63
C ASP A 53 15.60 -19.50 48.89
N ALA A 54 16.47 -19.28 47.88
CA ALA A 54 17.45 -20.16 47.22
C ALA A 54 17.12 -20.74 45.82
N PRO A 55 18.15 -20.88 44.92
CA PRO A 55 18.03 -20.49 43.52
C PRO A 55 18.20 -21.66 42.53
N GLU A 56 17.29 -21.81 41.56
CA GLU A 56 17.49 -22.74 40.44
C GLU A 56 16.97 -22.18 39.11
N THR A 57 17.92 -21.92 38.22
CA THR A 57 17.93 -22.13 36.76
C THR A 57 16.80 -21.54 35.90
N GLY A 58 17.23 -20.73 34.92
CA GLY A 58 16.38 -19.93 34.04
C GLY A 58 15.34 -20.72 33.25
N LYS A 59 14.15 -20.10 33.12
CA LYS A 59 13.13 -20.50 32.15
C LYS A 59 13.31 -19.74 30.84
N PRO A 60 13.08 -20.38 29.68
CA PRO A 60 13.27 -19.75 28.37
C PRO A 60 12.16 -18.74 28.08
N THR A 61 12.58 -17.66 27.44
CA THR A 61 11.77 -16.57 26.89
C THR A 61 10.86 -17.03 25.74
N GLU A 62 9.61 -16.59 25.85
CA GLU A 62 8.60 -16.26 24.81
C GLU A 62 8.55 -17.12 23.53
N ASP A 63 7.50 -17.93 23.44
CA ASP A 63 6.98 -18.52 22.21
C ASP A 63 6.46 -17.43 21.26
N VAL A 64 7.14 -17.20 20.14
CA VAL A 64 6.58 -16.46 19.00
C VAL A 64 5.68 -17.40 18.21
N GLN A 65 4.37 -17.31 18.42
CA GLN A 65 3.37 -18.03 17.62
C GLN A 65 3.02 -17.22 16.36
N PHE A 66 3.19 -17.82 15.18
CA PHE A 66 2.72 -17.28 13.91
C PHE A 66 1.45 -18.00 13.48
N THR A 67 0.31 -17.30 13.53
CA THR A 67 -0.97 -17.79 12.98
C THR A 67 -0.92 -17.79 11.45
N THR A 68 -1.25 -18.93 10.83
CA THR A 68 -1.24 -19.13 9.38
C THR A 68 -2.67 -19.25 8.87
N VAL A 69 -3.06 -18.47 7.86
CA VAL A 69 -4.31 -18.66 7.12
C VAL A 69 -4.03 -18.52 5.63
N SER A 70 -4.46 -19.50 4.83
CA SER A 70 -4.24 -19.59 3.38
C SER A 70 -5.46 -19.09 2.61
N PHE A 71 -5.27 -18.27 1.57
CA PHE A 71 -6.34 -17.89 0.63
C PHE A 71 -5.85 -17.79 -0.81
N THR A 72 -6.80 -17.97 -1.74
CA THR A 72 -6.62 -17.95 -3.20
C THR A 72 -7.05 -16.60 -3.77
N THR A 73 -6.18 -15.97 -4.56
CA THR A 73 -6.41 -14.73 -5.31
C THR A 73 -6.59 -15.08 -6.79
N LYS A 74 -7.83 -15.12 -7.27
CA LYS A 74 -8.12 -14.93 -8.70
C LYS A 74 -8.48 -13.47 -8.91
N THR A 75 -7.49 -12.63 -9.20
CA THR A 75 -7.70 -11.24 -9.60
C THR A 75 -7.81 -11.14 -11.13
N ARG A 76 -8.76 -10.34 -11.60
CA ARG A 76 -9.35 -10.38 -12.94
C ARG A 76 -8.56 -9.55 -13.97
N ALA A 77 -8.38 -10.14 -15.15
CA ALA A 77 -7.96 -9.55 -16.44
C ALA A 77 -6.67 -8.72 -16.45
N VAL A 78 -5.56 -9.39 -16.15
CA VAL A 78 -4.22 -9.04 -16.63
C VAL A 78 -4.32 -8.97 -18.16
N SER A 79 -3.91 -7.85 -18.77
CA SER A 79 -3.38 -7.89 -20.14
C SER A 79 -2.26 -8.93 -20.08
N GLU A 80 -2.50 -10.16 -20.53
CA GLU A 80 -1.57 -11.30 -20.38
C GLU A 80 -0.16 -10.81 -20.70
N ALA A 81 0.66 -10.66 -19.67
CA ALA A 81 2.04 -10.20 -19.85
C ALA A 81 2.69 -11.19 -20.84
N PRO A 82 3.38 -10.72 -21.89
CA PRO A 82 4.00 -11.62 -22.87
C PRO A 82 5.18 -12.38 -22.27
N ALA A 83 5.54 -12.12 -21.01
CA ALA A 83 6.51 -12.86 -20.22
C ALA A 83 5.90 -13.31 -18.89
N ALA A 84 6.30 -14.50 -18.42
CA ALA A 84 6.07 -14.97 -17.06
C ALA A 84 7.41 -14.99 -16.30
N LEU A 85 7.37 -14.57 -15.04
CA LEU A 85 8.47 -14.68 -14.09
C LEU A 85 8.06 -15.67 -13.00
N SER A 86 8.94 -16.58 -12.63
CA SER A 86 8.69 -17.57 -11.59
C SER A 86 9.94 -17.83 -10.78
N LEU A 87 9.77 -18.13 -9.48
CA LEU A 87 10.88 -18.38 -8.56
C LEU A 87 10.75 -19.75 -7.90
N TYR A 88 11.88 -20.38 -7.62
CA TYR A 88 11.95 -21.63 -6.90
C TYR A 88 13.07 -21.55 -5.85
N PHE A 89 12.72 -21.81 -4.59
CA PHE A 89 13.67 -21.88 -3.49
C PHE A 89 13.97 -23.35 -3.17
N PRO A 90 15.11 -23.91 -3.60
CA PRO A 90 15.46 -25.31 -3.36
C PRO A 90 15.79 -25.63 -1.90
N THR A 91 16.07 -24.60 -1.09
CA THR A 91 16.48 -24.74 0.31
C THR A 91 15.72 -23.75 1.20
N ILE A 92 15.76 -24.02 2.50
CA ILE A 92 15.20 -23.13 3.53
C ILE A 92 16.15 -21.95 3.71
N LEU A 93 15.63 -20.72 3.65
CA LEU A 93 16.44 -19.53 3.91
C LEU A 93 16.69 -19.37 5.41
N LEU A 94 17.96 -19.20 5.76
CA LEU A 94 18.44 -19.00 7.12
C LEU A 94 19.26 -17.71 7.20
N ALA A 95 19.06 -16.94 8.27
CA ALA A 95 19.81 -15.71 8.50
C ALA A 95 21.33 -15.97 8.62
N GLY A 96 22.13 -15.09 8.04
CA GLY A 96 23.59 -15.18 7.96
C GLY A 96 24.15 -16.32 7.12
N GLN A 97 23.31 -17.14 6.48
CA GLN A 97 23.74 -18.30 5.67
C GLN A 97 23.58 -18.02 4.18
N GLU A 98 24.54 -18.47 3.39
CA GLU A 98 24.42 -18.47 1.94
C GLU A 98 23.32 -19.45 1.50
N ALA A 99 22.53 -19.01 0.54
CA ALA A 99 21.48 -19.78 -0.10
C ALA A 99 21.40 -19.40 -1.58
N GLU A 100 20.69 -20.23 -2.34
CA GLU A 100 20.43 -20.01 -3.76
C GLU A 100 18.93 -20.15 -3.99
N PHE A 101 18.38 -19.35 -4.91
CA PHE A 101 17.09 -19.61 -5.52
C PHE A 101 17.20 -19.57 -7.04
N LEU A 102 16.32 -20.28 -7.72
CA LEU A 102 16.28 -20.33 -9.18
C LEU A 102 15.21 -19.36 -9.68
N VAL A 103 15.58 -18.59 -10.70
CA VAL A 103 14.68 -17.74 -11.48
C VAL A 103 14.34 -18.46 -12.76
N GLN A 104 13.06 -18.44 -13.16
CA GLN A 104 12.62 -18.79 -14.50
C GLN A 104 11.92 -17.59 -15.14
N LEU A 105 12.44 -17.16 -16.28
CA LEU A 105 11.78 -16.24 -17.20
C LEU A 105 11.26 -17.02 -18.39
N ARG A 106 9.99 -16.87 -18.75
CA ARG A 106 9.39 -17.55 -19.90
C ARG A 106 8.72 -16.54 -20.81
N ASN A 107 9.02 -16.59 -22.10
CA ASN A 107 8.27 -15.86 -23.10
C ASN A 107 6.99 -16.63 -23.41
N LEU A 108 5.84 -16.00 -23.22
CA LEU A 108 4.53 -16.57 -23.52
C LEU A 108 4.08 -16.28 -24.96
N GLY A 109 4.69 -15.28 -25.60
CA GLY A 109 4.41 -14.86 -26.96
C GLY A 109 5.18 -15.66 -28.02
N LYS A 110 4.76 -15.45 -29.28
CA LYS A 110 5.42 -16.02 -30.48
C LYS A 110 6.64 -15.20 -30.91
N ALA A 111 6.61 -13.88 -30.69
CA ALA A 111 7.70 -12.98 -31.05
C ALA A 111 8.81 -13.04 -29.97
N PRO A 112 10.08 -12.82 -30.33
CA PRO A 112 11.14 -12.70 -29.35
C PRO A 112 10.95 -11.45 -28.49
N LEU A 113 11.38 -11.53 -27.24
CA LEU A 113 11.59 -10.36 -26.38
C LEU A 113 13.05 -9.96 -26.49
N GLU A 114 13.32 -8.67 -26.65
CA GLU A 114 14.67 -8.12 -26.82
C GLU A 114 15.04 -7.24 -25.62
N ASN A 115 16.35 -7.11 -25.33
CA ASN A 115 16.87 -6.22 -24.29
C ASN A 115 16.15 -6.40 -22.94
N LEU A 116 16.02 -7.64 -22.48
CA LEU A 116 15.36 -7.94 -21.21
C LEU A 116 16.24 -7.49 -20.05
N GLU A 117 15.65 -6.80 -19.07
CA GLU A 117 16.29 -6.41 -17.82
C GLU A 117 15.43 -6.96 -16.67
N LEU A 118 16.00 -7.83 -15.83
CA LEU A 118 15.38 -8.29 -14.61
C LEU A 118 16.07 -7.62 -13.42
N GLY A 119 15.32 -6.87 -12.63
CA GLY A 119 15.72 -6.38 -11.32
C GLY A 119 15.05 -7.20 -10.22
N LEU A 120 15.80 -7.63 -9.21
CA LEU A 120 15.29 -8.22 -7.97
C LEU A 120 15.90 -7.49 -6.78
N ALA A 121 15.07 -7.03 -5.84
CA ALA A 121 15.52 -6.30 -4.67
C ALA A 121 14.72 -6.69 -3.43
N SER A 122 15.40 -6.84 -2.30
CA SER A 122 14.78 -7.09 -0.99
C SER A 122 15.69 -6.56 0.11
N ARG A 123 15.13 -6.07 1.21
CA ARG A 123 15.91 -5.77 2.43
C ARG A 123 16.51 -7.00 3.10
N ALA A 124 16.05 -8.20 2.73
CA ALA A 124 16.68 -9.41 3.21
C ALA A 124 18.12 -9.51 2.73
N PHE A 125 18.45 -8.93 1.57
CA PHE A 125 19.72 -9.11 0.87
C PHE A 125 20.48 -7.79 0.80
N GLU A 126 21.81 -7.87 0.88
CA GLU A 126 22.69 -6.69 0.85
C GLU A 126 22.70 -6.03 -0.54
N GLU A 127 22.65 -6.85 -1.61
CA GLU A 127 22.72 -6.39 -2.99
C GLU A 127 21.39 -6.62 -3.74
N SER A 128 21.00 -5.62 -4.54
CA SER A 128 19.96 -5.79 -5.56
C SER A 128 20.56 -6.47 -6.78
N LEU A 129 19.90 -7.51 -7.29
CA LEU A 129 20.28 -8.16 -8.54
C LEU A 129 19.71 -7.38 -9.72
N ASN A 130 20.55 -7.10 -10.73
CA ASN A 130 20.10 -6.61 -12.03
C ASN A 130 20.76 -7.45 -13.12
N GLU A 131 19.96 -8.26 -13.82
CA GLU A 131 20.40 -9.13 -14.91
C GLU A 131 19.87 -8.61 -16.24
N THR A 132 20.71 -8.66 -17.27
CA THR A 132 20.33 -8.23 -18.62
C THR A 132 20.52 -9.35 -19.62
N PHE A 133 19.51 -9.60 -20.44
CA PHE A 133 19.53 -10.61 -21.48
C PHE A 133 19.24 -9.95 -22.83
N PRO A 134 20.07 -10.19 -23.87
CA PRO A 134 19.87 -9.56 -25.16
C PRO A 134 18.58 -10.03 -25.85
N LEU A 135 18.21 -11.30 -25.68
CA LEU A 135 17.11 -11.93 -26.40
C LEU A 135 16.51 -13.10 -25.60
N LEU A 136 15.18 -13.21 -25.58
CA LEU A 136 14.44 -14.40 -25.17
C LEU A 136 13.48 -14.82 -26.29
N PRO A 137 13.78 -15.93 -27.02
CA PRO A 137 12.95 -16.37 -28.14
C PRO A 137 11.50 -16.66 -27.75
N GLY A 138 10.60 -16.64 -28.73
CA GLY A 138 9.19 -16.96 -28.55
C GLY A 138 8.99 -18.35 -27.93
N HIS A 139 8.10 -18.45 -26.95
CA HIS A 139 7.78 -19.69 -26.22
C HIS A 139 8.93 -20.36 -25.45
N GLU A 140 10.14 -19.79 -25.45
CA GLU A 140 11.29 -20.32 -24.73
C GLU A 140 11.33 -19.86 -23.27
N SER A 141 12.15 -20.53 -22.47
CA SER A 141 12.41 -20.14 -21.08
C SER A 141 13.90 -20.11 -20.76
N LEU A 142 14.28 -19.11 -19.97
CA LEU A 142 15.59 -18.95 -19.39
C LEU A 142 15.50 -19.31 -17.89
N ARG A 143 16.43 -20.14 -17.41
CA ARG A 143 16.58 -20.46 -15.99
C ARG A 143 17.99 -20.13 -15.54
N PHE A 144 18.12 -19.48 -14.40
CA PHE A 144 19.43 -19.18 -13.83
C PHE A 144 19.35 -19.09 -12.29
N PRO A 145 20.43 -19.43 -11.59
CA PRO A 145 20.51 -19.30 -10.15
C PRO A 145 20.81 -17.87 -9.71
N VAL A 146 20.34 -17.53 -8.52
CA VAL A 146 20.67 -16.28 -7.81
C VAL A 146 21.17 -16.65 -6.43
N ASN A 147 22.42 -16.27 -6.15
CA ASN A 147 23.04 -16.44 -4.84
C ASN A 147 22.64 -15.30 -3.92
N ILE A 148 22.26 -15.63 -2.69
CA ILE A 148 21.85 -14.67 -1.67
C ILE A 148 22.43 -15.05 -0.32
N LYS A 149 22.59 -14.04 0.54
CA LYS A 149 22.90 -14.22 1.95
C LYS A 149 21.99 -13.32 2.77
N PRO A 150 20.90 -13.86 3.32
CA PRO A 150 20.01 -13.06 4.15
C PRO A 150 20.72 -12.62 5.43
N GLU A 151 20.66 -11.35 5.82
CA GLU A 151 21.40 -10.88 7.02
C GLU A 151 20.70 -11.23 8.33
N ALA A 152 19.38 -11.03 8.38
CA ALA A 152 18.58 -11.15 9.58
C ALA A 152 17.35 -12.04 9.36
N PRO A 153 16.83 -12.68 10.42
CA PRO A 153 15.59 -13.44 10.33
C PRO A 153 14.38 -12.52 10.28
N GLY A 154 13.33 -12.96 9.61
CA GLY A 154 12.09 -12.21 9.51
C GLY A 154 11.30 -12.49 8.25
N GLN A 155 10.22 -11.75 8.11
CA GLN A 155 9.45 -11.65 6.88
C GLN A 155 10.02 -10.48 6.08
N TYR A 156 10.24 -10.63 4.79
CA TYR A 156 10.75 -9.59 3.91
C TYR A 156 9.95 -9.53 2.62
N VAL A 157 10.14 -8.47 1.86
CA VAL A 157 9.47 -8.28 0.58
C VAL A 157 10.51 -8.32 -0.53
N LEU A 158 10.34 -9.25 -1.45
CA LEU A 158 11.09 -9.32 -2.70
C LEU A 158 10.33 -8.54 -3.76
N GLN A 159 10.84 -7.37 -4.10
CA GLN A 159 10.42 -6.58 -5.24
C GLN A 159 11.11 -7.11 -6.50
N TYR A 160 10.37 -7.16 -7.59
CA TYR A 160 10.90 -7.56 -8.88
C TYR A 160 10.41 -6.63 -9.98
N SER A 161 11.29 -6.35 -10.93
CA SER A 161 10.98 -5.57 -12.13
C SER A 161 11.49 -6.29 -13.37
N LEU A 162 10.69 -6.35 -14.42
CA LEU A 162 11.03 -6.96 -15.69
C LEU A 162 10.77 -5.95 -16.81
N LYS A 163 11.83 -5.50 -17.47
CA LYS A 163 11.76 -4.62 -18.64
C LYS A 163 12.18 -5.38 -19.88
N PHE A 164 11.60 -5.08 -21.02
CA PHE A 164 12.03 -5.64 -22.30
C PHE A 164 11.40 -4.87 -23.46
N GLN A 165 11.94 -5.05 -24.65
CA GLN A 165 11.32 -4.66 -25.90
C GLN A 165 10.49 -5.82 -26.47
N ASP A 166 9.26 -5.52 -26.83
CA ASP A 166 8.35 -6.42 -27.53
C ASP A 166 7.84 -5.70 -28.78
N GLN A 167 8.16 -6.24 -29.96
CA GLN A 167 7.85 -5.64 -31.26
C GLN A 167 8.32 -4.18 -31.38
N GLY A 168 9.51 -3.88 -30.84
CA GLY A 168 10.11 -2.54 -30.86
C GLY A 168 9.56 -1.55 -29.82
N GLN A 169 8.63 -1.98 -28.95
CA GLN A 169 8.12 -1.15 -27.85
C GLN A 169 8.66 -1.62 -26.50
N TRP A 170 9.19 -0.69 -25.72
CA TRP A 170 9.57 -0.95 -24.33
C TRP A 170 8.33 -1.21 -23.47
N LYS A 171 8.36 -2.31 -22.74
CA LYS A 171 7.39 -2.66 -21.70
C LYS A 171 8.17 -2.88 -20.41
N SER A 172 7.64 -2.35 -19.31
CA SER A 172 8.16 -2.58 -17.97
C SER A 172 7.05 -3.23 -17.15
N TYR A 173 7.42 -4.19 -16.32
CA TYR A 173 6.55 -4.89 -15.40
C TYR A 173 7.20 -4.89 -14.03
N ILE A 174 6.37 -4.92 -13.00
CA ILE A 174 6.78 -4.88 -11.61
C ILE A 174 5.87 -5.80 -10.81
N GLY A 175 6.38 -6.26 -9.68
CA GLY A 175 5.56 -6.87 -8.64
C GLY A 175 6.35 -7.02 -7.37
N ALA A 176 5.70 -7.61 -6.38
CA ALA A 176 6.31 -7.89 -5.09
C ALA A 176 5.71 -9.16 -4.51
N ARG A 177 6.54 -9.93 -3.80
CA ARG A 177 6.08 -11.07 -3.00
C ARG A 177 6.74 -11.06 -1.63
N VAL A 178 6.10 -11.73 -0.67
CA VAL A 178 6.73 -12.01 0.61
C VAL A 178 7.75 -13.13 0.47
N ILE A 179 8.86 -13.00 1.21
CA ILE A 179 9.81 -14.07 1.48
C ILE A 179 10.05 -14.17 2.99
N TRP A 180 10.37 -15.37 3.46
CA TRP A 180 10.63 -15.71 4.85
C TRP A 180 12.08 -16.14 5.02
N VAL A 181 12.73 -15.59 6.04
CA VAL A 181 14.08 -15.95 6.47
C VAL A 181 14.00 -16.46 7.89
N ASN A 182 14.35 -17.72 8.10
CA ASN A 182 14.29 -18.34 9.42
C ASN A 182 15.52 -17.94 10.25
N PRO A 183 15.39 -17.82 11.58
CA PRO A 183 16.56 -17.67 12.45
C PRO A 183 17.42 -18.92 12.40
N VAL A 184 18.74 -18.76 12.56
CA VAL A 184 19.64 -19.89 12.79
C VAL A 184 19.38 -20.39 14.22
N PRO A 185 18.88 -21.63 14.39
CA PRO A 185 18.56 -22.14 15.72
C PRO A 185 19.84 -22.38 16.52
N GLU A 186 19.82 -22.01 17.80
CA GLU A 186 20.90 -22.35 18.73
C GLU A 186 21.02 -23.87 18.89
N PRO A 187 22.22 -24.44 19.10
CA PRO A 187 22.42 -25.89 19.22
C PRO A 187 21.50 -26.57 20.27
N GLY A 188 21.14 -25.87 21.34
CA GLY A 188 20.25 -26.39 22.39
C GLY A 188 18.75 -26.37 22.04
N ARG A 189 18.35 -25.81 20.90
CA ARG A 189 16.94 -25.76 20.46
C ARG A 189 16.54 -26.91 19.53
N PHE A 190 17.46 -27.83 19.24
CA PHE A 190 17.14 -29.05 18.50
C PHE A 190 16.57 -30.13 19.45
N PRO A 191 15.63 -30.97 18.99
CA PRO A 191 15.15 -31.06 17.61
C PRO A 191 14.00 -30.07 17.31
N LEU A 192 13.93 -29.59 16.05
CA LEU A 192 12.95 -28.59 15.62
C LEU A 192 11.72 -29.22 14.99
N ASP A 193 10.55 -28.67 15.32
CA ASP A 193 9.29 -29.03 14.69
C ASP A 193 9.20 -28.45 13.26
N PRO A 194 9.02 -29.28 12.21
CA PRO A 194 8.86 -28.83 10.83
C PRO A 194 7.66 -27.89 10.62
N GLN A 195 6.65 -27.91 11.49
CA GLN A 195 5.53 -26.96 11.42
C GLN A 195 5.96 -25.51 11.70
N ARG A 196 7.03 -25.32 12.47
CA ARG A 196 7.53 -23.99 12.86
C ARG A 196 8.52 -23.40 11.85
N ILE A 197 8.95 -24.19 10.86
CA ILE A 197 9.93 -23.77 9.86
C ILE A 197 9.19 -23.28 8.62
N LYS A 198 9.41 -22.01 8.26
CA LYS A 198 8.78 -21.40 7.08
C LYS A 198 9.59 -21.69 5.82
N VAL A 199 8.89 -21.93 4.72
CA VAL A 199 9.49 -22.11 3.39
C VAL A 199 8.93 -21.07 2.42
N ASN A 200 9.74 -20.67 1.45
CA ASN A 200 9.37 -19.70 0.42
C ASN A 200 8.57 -20.35 -0.71
N ARG A 201 7.37 -20.80 -0.37
CA ARG A 201 6.38 -21.37 -1.29
C ARG A 201 4.99 -20.89 -0.89
N GLY A 202 4.24 -20.36 -1.84
CA GLY A 202 2.94 -19.72 -1.59
C GLY A 202 3.08 -18.27 -1.11
N GLU A 203 2.01 -17.48 -1.28
CA GLU A 203 1.97 -16.05 -0.91
C GLU A 203 2.26 -15.80 0.58
N ALA A 204 1.80 -16.69 1.47
CA ALA A 204 1.92 -16.54 2.93
C ALA A 204 3.13 -17.29 3.53
N GLY A 205 3.90 -18.02 2.72
CA GLY A 205 4.92 -18.97 3.19
C GLY A 205 4.31 -20.20 3.86
N ALA A 206 4.40 -21.34 3.17
CA ALA A 206 4.05 -22.65 3.72
C ALA A 206 4.97 -23.06 4.88
N ASN A 207 4.55 -24.04 5.68
CA ASN A 207 5.45 -24.68 6.62
C ASN A 207 6.14 -25.90 5.99
N LEU A 208 7.30 -26.28 6.55
CA LEU A 208 8.10 -27.37 6.01
C LEU A 208 7.35 -28.71 6.05
N LYS A 209 6.53 -28.95 7.08
CA LYS A 209 5.73 -30.18 7.20
C LYS A 209 4.79 -30.36 6.00
N GLU A 210 4.04 -29.31 5.64
CA GLU A 210 3.13 -29.34 4.48
C GLU A 210 3.85 -29.73 3.20
N ILE A 211 5.01 -29.13 2.94
CA ILE A 211 5.77 -29.41 1.72
C ILE A 211 6.35 -30.82 1.72
N LEU A 212 6.85 -31.32 2.86
CA LEU A 212 7.35 -32.69 2.95
C LEU A 212 6.22 -33.74 2.79
N ALA A 213 5.00 -33.41 3.22
CA ALA A 213 3.85 -34.29 3.05
C ALA A 213 3.46 -34.47 1.58
N GLU A 214 3.61 -33.43 0.74
CA GLU A 214 3.34 -33.51 -0.71
C GLU A 214 4.28 -34.45 -1.47
N VAL A 215 5.51 -34.62 -0.98
CA VAL A 215 6.61 -35.32 -1.69
C VAL A 215 6.88 -36.71 -1.10
N SER A 216 6.03 -37.19 -0.18
CA SER A 216 6.26 -38.45 0.53
C SER A 216 6.28 -39.65 -0.44
N ALA A 217 7.45 -39.95 -0.97
CA ALA A 217 7.78 -41.16 -1.71
C ALA A 217 8.06 -42.31 -0.72
N PRO A 218 7.87 -43.58 -1.12
CA PRO A 218 8.26 -44.72 -0.29
C PRO A 218 9.77 -44.66 0.01
N GLY A 219 10.15 -44.45 1.28
CA GLY A 219 11.55 -44.36 1.73
C GLY A 219 12.08 -42.95 2.02
N GLY A 220 11.25 -41.90 1.85
CA GLY A 220 11.58 -40.53 2.25
C GLY A 220 11.45 -40.26 3.76
N ARG A 221 11.97 -39.12 4.22
CA ARG A 221 11.78 -38.64 5.61
C ARG A 221 10.29 -38.44 5.88
N PRO A 222 9.73 -38.94 6.99
CA PRO A 222 8.36 -38.62 7.39
C PRO A 222 8.18 -37.10 7.54
N ALA A 223 7.06 -36.56 7.06
CA ALA A 223 6.77 -35.12 7.12
C ALA A 223 6.77 -34.55 8.55
N ASP A 224 6.46 -35.40 9.53
CA ASP A 224 6.41 -35.06 10.96
C ASP A 224 7.73 -35.28 11.70
N ALA A 225 8.74 -35.86 11.06
CA ALA A 225 9.99 -36.19 11.74
C ALA A 225 10.76 -34.90 12.09
N PRO A 226 11.06 -34.66 13.38
CA PRO A 226 11.65 -33.40 13.82
C PRO A 226 13.12 -33.28 13.36
N ILE A 227 13.54 -32.08 13.00
CA ILE A 227 14.89 -31.82 12.47
C ILE A 227 15.88 -31.85 13.63
N GLY A 228 16.83 -32.80 13.63
CA GLY A 228 17.73 -33.06 14.76
C GLY A 228 18.99 -32.19 14.80
N SER A 229 19.37 -31.54 13.69
CA SER A 229 20.58 -30.69 13.66
C SER A 229 20.52 -29.58 12.61
N LEU A 230 21.43 -28.60 12.73
CA LEU A 230 21.58 -27.54 11.73
C LEU A 230 22.06 -28.09 10.39
N ALA A 231 22.94 -29.11 10.39
CA ALA A 231 23.42 -29.75 9.17
C ALA A 231 22.27 -30.44 8.41
N GLU A 232 21.38 -31.09 9.14
CA GLU A 232 20.16 -31.69 8.60
C GLU A 232 19.20 -30.64 8.04
N LEU A 233 18.99 -29.52 8.75
CA LEU A 233 18.17 -28.40 8.29
C LEU A 233 18.68 -27.82 6.96
N ARG A 234 20.01 -27.63 6.83
CA ARG A 234 20.67 -27.16 5.61
C ARG A 234 20.64 -28.19 4.47
N GLY A 235 20.58 -29.48 4.85
CA GLY A 235 20.50 -30.61 3.94
C GLY A 235 19.10 -30.80 3.33
N VAL A 236 18.06 -30.19 3.90
CA VAL A 236 16.70 -30.28 3.34
C VAL A 236 16.69 -29.71 1.93
N ARG A 237 16.17 -30.50 0.98
CA ARG A 237 15.90 -30.08 -0.39
C ARG A 237 14.40 -30.09 -0.62
N LEU A 238 13.89 -28.97 -1.09
CA LEU A 238 12.49 -28.80 -1.42
C LEU A 238 12.24 -29.36 -2.83
N PRO A 239 11.01 -29.80 -3.14
CA PRO A 239 10.65 -30.23 -4.49
C PRO A 239 10.72 -29.05 -5.47
N GLU A 240 11.12 -29.30 -6.72
CA GLU A 240 11.12 -28.26 -7.76
C GLU A 240 9.70 -27.75 -7.98
N PHE A 241 9.48 -26.48 -7.65
CA PHE A 241 8.23 -25.78 -7.87
C PHE A 241 8.53 -24.32 -8.21
N PHE A 242 8.42 -23.98 -9.49
CA PHE A 242 8.51 -22.60 -9.96
C PHE A 242 7.18 -21.91 -9.72
N GLU A 243 7.13 -21.14 -8.65
CA GLU A 243 5.95 -20.37 -8.28
C GLU A 243 5.83 -19.14 -9.20
N PRO A 244 4.71 -18.98 -9.93
CA PRO A 244 4.51 -17.83 -10.79
C PRO A 244 4.36 -16.55 -9.97
N LEU A 245 5.00 -15.48 -10.45
CA LEU A 245 4.91 -14.16 -9.84
C LEU A 245 3.89 -13.31 -10.58
N ASP A 246 3.11 -12.54 -9.83
CA ASP A 246 2.19 -11.56 -10.38
C ASP A 246 2.97 -10.39 -10.97
N LEU A 247 2.85 -10.19 -12.27
CA LEU A 247 3.45 -9.09 -13.01
C LEU A 247 2.37 -8.05 -13.34
N SER A 248 2.55 -6.85 -12.80
CA SER A 248 1.75 -5.68 -13.15
C SER A 248 2.56 -4.78 -14.07
N LEU A 249 1.94 -4.27 -15.14
CA LEU A 249 2.62 -3.39 -16.09
C LEU A 249 3.03 -2.09 -15.38
N ASP A 250 4.33 -1.82 -15.37
CA ASP A 250 4.95 -0.57 -14.95
C ASP A 250 4.98 0.35 -16.17
N TYR A 251 3.94 1.14 -16.32
CA TYR A 251 3.81 2.04 -17.46
C TYR A 251 5.01 2.98 -17.45
N GLN A 252 5.72 3.17 -18.57
CA GLN A 252 6.68 4.26 -18.72
C GLN A 252 5.97 5.44 -19.39
N LEU A 253 6.35 6.66 -19.00
CA LEU A 253 5.89 7.84 -19.72
C LEU A 253 6.62 7.89 -21.06
N SER A 254 5.92 8.30 -22.12
CA SER A 254 6.56 8.55 -23.41
C SER A 254 7.52 9.73 -23.31
N VAL A 255 8.58 9.71 -24.11
CA VAL A 255 9.57 10.81 -24.20
C VAL A 255 8.90 12.14 -24.49
N SER A 256 7.85 12.14 -25.32
CA SER A 256 7.03 13.31 -25.63
C SER A 256 6.23 13.81 -24.41
N ALA A 257 5.64 12.92 -23.61
CA ALA A 257 4.94 13.31 -22.40
C ALA A 257 5.89 13.91 -21.35
N GLU A 258 7.09 13.34 -21.20
CA GLU A 258 8.12 13.90 -20.31
C GLU A 258 8.60 15.27 -20.78
N ALA A 259 8.86 15.43 -22.08
CA ALA A 259 9.30 16.71 -22.66
C ALA A 259 8.25 17.80 -22.48
N LEU A 260 6.98 17.51 -22.79
CA LEU A 260 5.86 18.44 -22.61
C LEU A 260 5.71 18.85 -21.13
N SER A 261 5.78 17.89 -20.20
CA SER A 261 5.69 18.20 -18.79
C SER A 261 6.84 19.09 -18.31
N ARG A 262 8.06 18.93 -18.83
CA ARG A 262 9.20 19.80 -18.48
C ARG A 262 9.05 21.20 -19.05
N GLU A 263 8.60 21.31 -20.29
CA GLU A 263 8.35 22.61 -20.92
C GLU A 263 7.32 23.41 -20.13
N GLN A 264 6.22 22.79 -19.72
CA GLN A 264 5.14 23.47 -18.99
C GLN A 264 5.53 23.88 -17.57
N GLN A 265 6.38 23.09 -16.90
CA GLN A 265 6.96 23.49 -15.60
C GLN A 265 7.81 24.76 -15.69
N SER A 266 8.35 25.10 -16.86
CA SER A 266 9.11 26.33 -17.06
C SER A 266 8.24 27.55 -17.31
N GLN A 267 6.94 27.36 -17.60
CA GLN A 267 6.01 28.42 -17.93
C GLN A 267 5.28 28.94 -16.69
N GLN A 268 4.92 30.23 -16.70
CA GLN A 268 4.08 30.80 -15.66
C GLN A 268 2.62 30.42 -15.90
N LEU A 269 1.97 29.92 -14.86
CA LEU A 269 0.56 29.57 -14.86
C LEU A 269 -0.31 30.83 -14.77
N ILE A 270 -1.54 30.74 -15.28
CA ILE A 270 -2.53 31.83 -15.25
C ILE A 270 -3.80 31.34 -14.58
N ILE A 271 -4.35 32.14 -13.66
CA ILE A 271 -5.69 31.92 -13.09
C ILE A 271 -6.73 32.52 -14.05
N PRO A 272 -7.66 31.71 -14.60
CA PRO A 272 -8.76 32.24 -15.38
C PRO A 272 -9.56 33.26 -14.56
N ARG A 273 -10.01 34.37 -15.19
CA ARG A 273 -10.68 35.49 -14.50
C ARG A 273 -11.84 35.04 -13.61
N LEU A 274 -12.59 34.02 -14.05
CA LEU A 274 -13.74 33.47 -13.33
C LEU A 274 -13.39 32.77 -12.00
N PHE A 275 -12.12 32.42 -11.76
CA PHE A 275 -11.69 31.74 -10.55
C PHE A 275 -10.82 32.61 -9.63
N VAL A 276 -10.57 33.86 -9.99
CA VAL A 276 -9.71 34.77 -9.21
C VAL A 276 -10.29 35.04 -7.81
N THR A 277 -11.62 35.06 -7.69
CA THR A 277 -12.33 35.25 -6.42
C THR A 277 -12.58 33.94 -5.67
N ASN A 278 -12.22 32.79 -6.22
CA ASN A 278 -12.43 31.50 -5.57
C ASN A 278 -11.29 31.24 -4.60
N ALA A 279 -11.56 31.34 -3.31
CA ALA A 279 -10.57 31.06 -2.28
C ALA A 279 -11.22 30.26 -1.15
N GLN A 280 -10.71 29.06 -0.89
CA GLN A 280 -11.08 28.25 0.27
C GLN A 280 -9.83 27.52 0.75
N THR A 281 -9.53 27.66 2.04
CA THR A 281 -8.47 26.89 2.67
C THR A 281 -8.98 25.52 3.12
N GLY A 282 -8.09 24.54 3.21
CA GLY A 282 -8.39 23.24 3.78
C GLY A 282 -7.21 22.28 3.68
N ALA A 283 -7.27 21.22 4.47
CA ALA A 283 -6.25 20.18 4.50
C ALA A 283 -6.71 18.85 3.88
N LYS A 284 -7.96 18.75 3.38
CA LYS A 284 -8.43 17.57 2.64
C LYS A 284 -9.35 17.97 1.48
N LEU A 285 -9.00 17.53 0.28
CA LEU A 285 -9.85 17.62 -0.91
C LEU A 285 -10.50 16.25 -1.13
N LYS A 286 -11.82 16.23 -1.30
CA LYS A 286 -12.55 15.05 -1.78
C LYS A 286 -13.18 15.35 -3.12
N LEU A 287 -12.92 14.47 -4.09
CA LEU A 287 -13.55 14.45 -5.38
C LEU A 287 -14.45 13.22 -5.43
N THR A 288 -15.75 13.43 -5.28
CA THR A 288 -16.73 12.33 -5.28
C THR A 288 -17.36 12.23 -6.66
N PRO A 289 -17.23 11.10 -7.36
CA PRO A 289 -17.78 10.95 -8.70
C PRO A 289 -19.30 11.05 -8.65
N THR A 290 -19.89 11.75 -9.63
CA THR A 290 -21.36 11.84 -9.73
C THR A 290 -21.99 10.49 -10.06
N ASN A 291 -21.23 9.59 -10.69
CA ASN A 291 -21.60 8.19 -10.90
C ASN A 291 -20.53 7.28 -10.26
N PRO A 292 -20.77 6.75 -9.04
CA PRO A 292 -19.81 5.92 -8.32
C PRO A 292 -19.61 4.53 -8.92
N GLU A 293 -20.47 4.08 -9.84
CA GLU A 293 -20.27 2.81 -10.55
C GLU A 293 -19.29 2.96 -11.72
N ALA A 294 -19.14 4.18 -12.26
CA ALA A 294 -18.30 4.45 -13.42
C ALA A 294 -16.87 4.91 -13.06
N ALA A 295 -16.65 5.41 -11.85
CA ALA A 295 -15.35 5.87 -11.39
C ALA A 295 -15.23 5.80 -9.87
N LEU A 296 -13.99 5.71 -9.38
CA LEU A 296 -13.66 5.82 -7.97
C LEU A 296 -13.50 7.29 -7.55
N GLY A 297 -13.69 7.59 -6.27
CA GLY A 297 -13.35 8.89 -5.71
C GLY A 297 -11.85 9.16 -5.69
N ILE A 298 -11.48 10.43 -5.48
CA ILE A 298 -10.08 10.84 -5.28
C ILE A 298 -10.03 11.73 -4.05
N HIS A 299 -9.25 11.34 -3.04
CA HIS A 299 -9.00 12.12 -1.84
C HIS A 299 -7.54 12.55 -1.79
N LEU A 300 -7.31 13.86 -1.68
CA LEU A 300 -5.99 14.44 -1.45
C LEU A 300 -5.93 14.99 -0.04
N VAL A 301 -4.95 14.57 0.74
CA VAL A 301 -4.82 14.95 2.16
C VAL A 301 -3.51 15.69 2.34
N ALA A 302 -3.59 16.96 2.74
CA ALA A 302 -2.47 17.86 2.96
C ALA A 302 -2.25 18.15 4.46
N ARG A 303 -2.28 17.09 5.28
CA ARG A 303 -2.07 17.15 6.74
C ARG A 303 -0.70 16.60 7.10
N PRO A 304 -0.11 16.98 8.25
CA PRO A 304 1.13 16.37 8.74
C PRO A 304 0.98 14.88 9.10
N ILE A 305 -0.24 14.42 9.34
CA ILE A 305 -0.58 13.05 9.73
C ILE A 305 -1.56 12.49 8.69
N PHE A 306 -1.29 11.29 8.22
CA PHE A 306 -2.13 10.54 7.29
C PHE A 306 -2.47 9.17 7.87
N LYS A 307 -3.76 8.89 8.03
CA LYS A 307 -4.25 7.70 8.74
C LYS A 307 -4.67 6.59 7.77
N ILE A 308 -4.26 5.36 8.04
CA ILE A 308 -4.57 4.18 7.24
C ILE A 308 -5.32 3.18 8.09
N GLY A 309 -6.49 2.71 7.65
CA GLY A 309 -7.24 1.69 8.39
C GLY A 309 -8.64 1.42 7.83
N ARG A 310 -9.42 0.57 8.50
CA ARG A 310 -10.76 0.21 8.00
C ARG A 310 -11.84 1.25 8.25
N SER A 311 -11.60 2.24 9.12
CA SER A 311 -12.65 3.19 9.52
C SER A 311 -12.78 4.32 8.50
N ARG A 312 -13.90 4.40 7.77
CA ARG A 312 -14.18 5.52 6.86
C ARG A 312 -14.11 6.92 7.51
N PRO A 313 -14.64 7.15 8.73
CA PRO A 313 -14.57 8.47 9.35
C PRO A 313 -13.18 8.81 9.91
N ASP A 314 -12.41 7.81 10.35
CA ASP A 314 -11.15 8.05 11.06
C ASP A 314 -9.91 7.94 10.17
N ALA A 315 -10.00 7.18 9.08
CA ALA A 315 -8.90 6.93 8.16
C ALA A 315 -8.97 7.82 6.91
N ASP A 316 -7.81 8.22 6.44
CA ASP A 316 -7.64 8.92 5.16
C ASP A 316 -7.63 7.94 4.00
N LEU A 317 -6.92 6.81 4.17
CA LEU A 317 -6.99 5.64 3.30
C LEU A 317 -7.81 4.53 3.97
N VAL A 318 -8.83 4.05 3.25
CA VAL A 318 -9.70 2.96 3.71
C VAL A 318 -9.16 1.63 3.21
N SER A 319 -8.70 0.78 4.13
CA SER A 319 -8.15 -0.55 3.83
C SER A 319 -9.22 -1.65 3.93
N TRP A 320 -10.08 -1.78 2.92
CA TRP A 320 -11.09 -2.84 2.84
C TRP A 320 -10.74 -3.84 1.76
N PHE A 321 -10.91 -5.13 2.05
CA PHE A 321 -10.84 -6.13 0.99
C PHE A 321 -12.05 -5.99 0.07
N TRP A 322 -11.80 -5.73 -1.21
CA TRP A 322 -12.79 -5.46 -2.23
C TRP A 322 -12.71 -6.48 -3.38
N PRO A 323 -13.83 -6.92 -3.99
CA PRO A 323 -15.22 -6.54 -3.73
C PRO A 323 -15.77 -7.11 -2.43
N ARG A 324 -16.86 -6.53 -1.91
CA ARG A 324 -17.52 -7.05 -0.71
C ARG A 324 -18.10 -8.44 -0.93
N ASN A 325 -17.74 -9.35 -0.05
CA ASN A 325 -18.31 -10.68 0.11
C ASN A 325 -18.01 -11.15 1.54
N HIS A 326 -18.57 -12.28 1.96
CA HIS A 326 -18.41 -12.76 3.34
C HIS A 326 -16.94 -12.92 3.75
N ALA A 327 -16.12 -13.58 2.92
CA ALA A 327 -14.71 -13.83 3.20
C ALA A 327 -13.90 -12.52 3.29
N ASN A 328 -14.12 -11.58 2.38
CA ASN A 328 -13.45 -10.28 2.38
C ASN A 328 -13.91 -9.39 3.54
N ASP A 329 -15.19 -9.44 3.90
CA ASP A 329 -15.74 -8.71 5.04
C ASP A 329 -15.14 -9.24 6.36
N GLU A 330 -14.94 -10.56 6.48
CA GLU A 330 -14.23 -11.17 7.62
C GLU A 330 -12.78 -10.69 7.72
N ARG A 331 -12.01 -10.78 6.63
CA ARG A 331 -10.63 -10.28 6.60
C ARG A 331 -10.53 -8.78 6.92
N THR A 332 -11.49 -7.99 6.44
CA THR A 332 -11.56 -6.56 6.76
C THR A 332 -11.77 -6.30 8.26
N ARG A 333 -12.44 -7.20 8.99
CA ARG A 333 -12.63 -7.06 10.45
C ARG A 333 -11.35 -7.27 11.25
N HIS A 334 -10.36 -7.99 10.72
CA HIS A 334 -9.04 -8.13 11.36
C HIS A 334 -8.25 -6.82 11.37
N LEU A 335 -8.60 -5.87 10.51
CA LEU A 335 -7.94 -4.58 10.45
C LEU A 335 -8.47 -3.64 11.53
N SER A 336 -7.57 -2.95 12.23
CA SER A 336 -7.91 -1.84 13.14
C SER A 336 -8.59 -0.66 12.45
N ARG A 337 -9.38 0.12 13.21
CA ARG A 337 -10.06 1.36 12.73
C ARG A 337 -9.07 2.32 12.08
N VAL A 338 -7.99 2.60 12.80
CA VAL A 338 -6.74 3.20 12.30
C VAL A 338 -5.64 2.22 12.67
N HIS A 339 -4.98 1.69 11.65
CA HIS A 339 -4.03 0.59 11.74
C HIS A 339 -2.58 1.08 11.72
N ALA A 340 -2.27 1.93 10.75
CA ALA A 340 -0.96 2.57 10.64
C ALA A 340 -1.13 4.08 10.43
N VAL A 341 -0.10 4.84 10.78
CA VAL A 341 -0.06 6.28 10.63
C VAL A 341 1.22 6.66 9.88
N ALA A 342 1.06 7.44 8.81
CA ALA A 342 2.18 8.12 8.17
C ALA A 342 2.28 9.54 8.71
N GLU A 343 3.49 9.97 9.05
CA GLU A 343 3.72 11.27 9.69
C GLU A 343 4.88 12.02 9.03
N ARG A 344 4.69 13.33 8.91
CA ARG A 344 5.71 14.26 8.47
C ARG A 344 6.20 15.04 9.68
N GLN A 345 7.41 14.73 10.13
CA GLN A 345 8.08 15.40 11.23
C GLN A 345 9.40 16.00 10.73
N GLU A 346 9.59 17.31 10.92
CA GLU A 346 10.84 18.02 10.57
C GLU A 346 11.31 17.80 9.12
N GLY A 347 10.37 17.64 8.18
CA GLY A 347 10.67 17.39 6.76
C GLY A 347 11.03 15.95 6.41
N ARG A 348 11.05 15.04 7.40
CA ARG A 348 11.16 13.61 7.19
C ARG A 348 9.77 12.98 7.14
N LEU A 349 9.60 12.02 6.26
CA LEU A 349 8.41 11.19 6.16
C LEU A 349 8.69 9.86 6.85
N GLY A 350 7.74 9.37 7.63
CA GLY A 350 7.85 8.05 8.24
C GLY A 350 6.49 7.39 8.43
N LEU A 351 6.54 6.10 8.72
CA LEU A 351 5.40 5.25 9.03
C LEU A 351 5.59 4.64 10.41
N ARG A 352 4.51 4.50 11.15
CA ARG A 352 4.48 3.79 12.43
C ARG A 352 3.18 3.03 12.59
N ASP A 353 3.21 2.03 13.44
CA ASP A 353 1.99 1.32 13.83
C ASP A 353 1.13 2.21 14.75
N ASN A 354 -0.16 1.93 14.87
CA ASN A 354 -1.07 2.67 15.75
C ASN A 354 -1.56 1.85 16.95
N GLY A 355 -0.75 0.91 17.45
CA GLY A 355 -1.19 -0.05 18.47
C GLY A 355 -2.23 -1.01 17.89
N SER A 356 -2.01 -1.44 16.66
CA SER A 356 -3.00 -2.14 15.86
C SER A 356 -3.12 -3.61 16.26
N ILE A 357 -4.32 -4.16 16.10
CA ILE A 357 -4.56 -5.60 16.17
C ILE A 357 -3.82 -6.28 15.02
N GLY A 358 -2.95 -7.24 15.34
CA GLY A 358 -2.16 -7.99 14.36
C GLY A 358 -0.88 -7.28 13.88
N GLY A 359 -0.65 -6.04 14.29
CA GLY A 359 0.54 -5.25 13.96
C GLY A 359 0.65 -4.88 12.49
N SER A 360 1.62 -4.00 12.21
CA SER A 360 1.99 -3.60 10.85
C SER A 360 3.44 -3.97 10.56
N ASN A 361 3.76 -4.23 9.29
CA ASN A 361 5.11 -4.45 8.82
C ASN A 361 5.39 -3.53 7.62
N PHE A 362 6.55 -2.88 7.61
CA PHE A 362 7.00 -2.04 6.51
C PHE A 362 8.30 -2.58 5.93
N ASP A 363 8.20 -3.11 4.71
CA ASP A 363 9.32 -3.65 3.94
C ASP A 363 10.12 -4.73 4.69
N GLY A 364 9.37 -5.57 5.41
CA GLY A 364 9.87 -6.66 6.23
C GLY A 364 10.12 -6.31 7.70
N GLN A 365 10.17 -5.03 8.05
CA GLN A 365 10.39 -4.60 9.43
C GLN A 365 9.07 -4.37 10.17
N PRO A 366 8.83 -5.01 11.32
CA PRO A 366 7.69 -4.68 12.17
C PRO A 366 7.70 -3.20 12.55
N LEU A 367 6.56 -2.53 12.35
CA LEU A 367 6.36 -1.18 12.84
C LEU A 367 5.94 -1.22 14.31
N VAL A 368 6.43 -0.27 15.08
CA VAL A 368 6.02 -0.05 16.48
C VAL A 368 5.38 1.33 16.62
N ALA A 369 4.63 1.55 17.70
CA ALA A 369 3.79 2.75 17.84
C ALA A 369 4.56 4.04 18.15
N ASP A 370 5.75 3.91 18.74
CA ASP A 370 6.59 5.00 19.26
C ASP A 370 7.80 5.31 18.37
N LYS A 371 7.99 4.57 17.27
CA LYS A 371 9.10 4.74 16.34
C LYS A 371 8.60 4.96 14.92
N LEU A 372 9.07 6.05 14.30
CA LEU A 372 8.83 6.32 12.88
C LEU A 372 9.89 5.61 12.03
N GLU A 373 9.45 4.66 11.21
CA GLU A 373 10.28 4.05 10.18
C GLU A 373 10.34 4.96 8.94
N PRO A 374 11.53 5.28 8.41
CA PRO A 374 11.68 6.22 7.29
C PRO A 374 10.95 5.78 6.02
N LEU A 375 10.19 6.71 5.43
CA LEU A 375 9.52 6.56 4.14
C LEU A 375 10.21 7.42 3.08
N ASN A 376 11.32 6.91 2.53
CA ASN A 376 12.15 7.60 1.53
C ASN A 376 12.22 6.88 0.18
N ARG A 377 11.64 5.68 0.08
CA ARG A 377 11.60 4.87 -1.13
C ARG A 377 10.29 4.12 -1.24
N ARG A 378 10.05 3.56 -2.43
CA ARG A 378 8.96 2.63 -2.65
C ARG A 378 9.13 1.39 -1.76
N ALA A 379 8.06 1.00 -1.09
CA ALA A 379 8.08 -0.09 -0.12
C ALA A 379 6.69 -0.69 0.03
N THR A 380 6.62 -1.88 0.62
CA THR A 380 5.33 -2.53 0.92
C THR A 380 5.00 -2.39 2.39
N LEU A 381 3.81 -1.88 2.68
CA LEU A 381 3.20 -1.84 4.00
C LEU A 381 2.18 -2.97 4.11
N ILE A 382 2.35 -3.84 5.10
CA ILE A 382 1.48 -4.97 5.39
C ILE A 382 0.75 -4.67 6.70
N LEU A 383 -0.58 -4.74 6.68
CA LEU A 383 -1.45 -4.52 7.84
C LEU A 383 -2.06 -5.86 8.28
N ALA A 384 -2.03 -6.15 9.58
CA ALA A 384 -2.47 -7.42 10.16
C ALA A 384 -1.88 -8.68 9.51
N GLY A 385 -0.75 -8.57 8.81
CA GLY A 385 -0.19 -9.67 8.00
C GLY A 385 -0.99 -10.04 6.74
N GLU A 386 -2.12 -9.37 6.46
CA GLU A 386 -3.06 -9.81 5.43
C GLU A 386 -3.36 -8.76 4.35
N TYR A 387 -3.26 -7.46 4.65
CA TYR A 387 -3.60 -6.38 3.71
C TYR A 387 -2.34 -5.66 3.23
N PHE A 388 -2.10 -5.69 1.92
CA PHE A 388 -0.83 -5.27 1.34
C PHE A 388 -1.02 -3.96 0.59
N LEU A 389 -0.19 -2.97 0.92
CA LEU A 389 -0.14 -1.66 0.29
C LEU A 389 1.24 -1.45 -0.30
N ASP A 390 1.28 -1.14 -1.59
CA ASP A 390 2.44 -0.53 -2.21
C ASP A 390 2.44 0.97 -1.88
N VAL A 391 3.48 1.42 -1.20
CA VAL A 391 3.66 2.79 -0.75
C VAL A 391 4.72 3.42 -1.63
N GLN A 392 4.34 4.46 -2.37
CA GLN A 392 5.20 5.08 -3.36
C GLN A 392 5.35 6.58 -3.06
N PRO A 393 6.52 7.02 -2.57
CA PRO A 393 6.89 8.43 -2.61
C PRO A 393 7.02 8.89 -4.07
N ALA A 394 6.33 9.96 -4.42
CA ALA A 394 6.42 10.64 -5.71
C ALA A 394 7.00 12.04 -5.49
N PRO A 395 8.29 12.26 -5.76
CA PRO A 395 8.89 13.58 -5.57
C PRO A 395 8.24 14.61 -6.51
N SER A 396 8.14 15.85 -6.04
CA SER A 396 7.72 16.98 -6.87
C SER A 396 8.61 17.07 -8.08
N SER A 397 8.02 17.09 -9.27
CA SER A 397 8.77 17.39 -10.48
C SER A 397 8.92 18.91 -10.71
N CYS A 398 8.26 19.75 -9.91
CA CYS A 398 8.43 21.19 -9.96
C CYS A 398 9.68 21.63 -9.18
N GLY A 399 10.45 22.59 -9.72
CA GLY A 399 11.63 23.15 -9.03
C GLY A 399 11.31 24.00 -7.80
N GLY A 400 10.05 24.46 -7.65
CA GLY A 400 9.61 25.29 -6.52
C GLY A 400 8.09 25.34 -6.38
N LEU A 401 7.60 26.34 -5.65
CA LEU A 401 6.18 26.69 -5.59
C LEU A 401 5.64 27.02 -7.01
N PRO A 402 4.35 26.80 -7.28
CA PRO A 402 3.78 27.10 -8.59
C PRO A 402 3.94 28.59 -8.92
N ALA A 403 4.53 28.89 -10.08
CA ALA A 403 4.75 30.25 -10.54
C ALA A 403 3.48 30.77 -11.26
N ILE A 404 2.67 31.58 -10.57
CA ILE A 404 1.37 32.05 -11.08
C ILE A 404 1.45 33.56 -11.42
N LYS A 405 1.32 33.90 -12.70
CA LYS A 405 1.51 35.26 -13.24
C LYS A 405 0.59 36.31 -12.61
N ASN A 406 -0.68 35.97 -12.44
CA ASN A 406 -1.71 36.87 -11.92
C ASN A 406 -2.11 36.56 -10.46
N LEU A 407 -1.23 35.90 -9.69
CA LEU A 407 -1.49 35.51 -8.30
C LEU A 407 -1.91 36.68 -7.41
N LYS A 408 -1.36 37.87 -7.66
CA LYS A 408 -1.70 39.10 -6.93
C LYS A 408 -3.18 39.52 -7.02
N LEU A 409 -3.90 38.99 -8.01
CA LEU A 409 -5.33 39.24 -8.17
C LEU A 409 -6.17 38.25 -7.34
N TRP A 410 -5.60 37.11 -6.97
CA TRP A 410 -6.30 36.07 -6.21
C TRP A 410 -6.61 36.54 -4.79
N THR A 411 -7.82 36.25 -4.33
CA THR A 411 -8.38 36.76 -3.06
C THR A 411 -8.03 35.91 -1.83
N GLY A 412 -7.35 34.79 -2.00
CA GLY A 412 -6.97 33.90 -0.90
C GLY A 412 -5.73 34.35 -0.12
N PRO A 413 -5.25 33.51 0.83
CA PRO A 413 -4.14 33.86 1.70
C PRO A 413 -2.88 34.29 0.95
N ALA A 414 -2.19 35.32 1.44
CA ALA A 414 -0.94 35.80 0.83
C ALA A 414 0.25 34.88 1.15
N THR A 415 0.21 34.19 2.29
CA THR A 415 1.26 33.30 2.78
C THR A 415 0.64 32.08 3.46
N ALA A 416 1.41 31.00 3.54
CA ALA A 416 1.09 29.80 4.31
C ALA A 416 2.39 29.20 4.86
N PRO A 417 2.31 28.31 5.87
CA PRO A 417 3.45 27.58 6.36
C PRO A 417 4.16 26.83 5.21
N VAL A 418 5.48 26.95 5.14
CA VAL A 418 6.26 26.22 4.13
C VAL A 418 6.25 24.74 4.49
N CYS A 419 5.79 23.92 3.56
CA CYS A 419 5.90 22.47 3.63
C CYS A 419 7.33 22.06 3.23
N PRO A 420 8.15 21.51 4.14
CA PRO A 420 9.52 21.11 3.81
C PRO A 420 9.57 19.87 2.90
N ALA A 421 8.57 18.98 3.00
CA ALA A 421 8.41 17.85 2.10
C ALA A 421 7.81 18.31 0.77
N ARG A 422 8.18 17.65 -0.34
CA ARG A 422 7.70 18.01 -1.67
C ARG A 422 7.16 16.80 -2.42
N GLY A 423 6.20 17.04 -3.29
CA GLY A 423 5.47 16.03 -4.05
C GLY A 423 4.33 15.43 -3.23
N CYS A 424 4.25 14.10 -3.23
CA CYS A 424 3.25 13.34 -2.49
C CYS A 424 3.71 11.92 -2.17
N VAL A 425 2.93 11.21 -1.37
CA VAL A 425 2.96 9.74 -1.28
C VAL A 425 1.60 9.22 -1.72
N PHE A 426 1.59 8.19 -2.55
CA PHE A 426 0.39 7.46 -2.91
C PHE A 426 0.49 6.00 -2.49
N PHE A 427 -0.66 5.39 -2.25
CA PHE A 427 -0.79 4.08 -1.66
C PHE A 427 -1.73 3.23 -2.52
N LEU A 428 -1.26 2.07 -2.96
CA LEU A 428 -2.02 1.18 -3.83
C LEU A 428 -2.18 -0.19 -3.18
N PRO A 429 -3.41 -0.70 -3.01
CA PRO A 429 -3.61 -2.08 -2.58
C PRO A 429 -3.00 -3.05 -3.59
N LEU A 430 -2.22 -4.02 -3.12
CA LEU A 430 -1.54 -5.02 -3.96
C LEU A 430 -2.37 -6.29 -4.12
N ASN A 431 -3.01 -6.75 -3.05
CA ASN A 431 -3.71 -8.03 -3.01
C ASN A 431 -5.25 -7.88 -2.99
N THR A 432 -5.76 -6.70 -3.34
CA THR A 432 -7.19 -6.42 -3.44
C THR A 432 -7.46 -5.18 -4.31
N GLY A 433 -8.72 -4.92 -4.66
CA GLY A 433 -9.11 -3.71 -5.37
C GLY A 433 -9.21 -2.48 -4.46
N VAL A 434 -9.18 -1.29 -5.05
CA VAL A 434 -9.49 -0.04 -4.34
C VAL A 434 -10.98 0.01 -4.01
N ALA A 435 -11.33 0.21 -2.74
CA ALA A 435 -12.73 0.09 -2.29
C ALA A 435 -13.62 1.28 -2.69
N HIS A 436 -13.20 2.52 -2.45
CA HIS A 436 -14.04 3.71 -2.65
C HIS A 436 -13.35 4.84 -3.38
N HIS A 437 -12.11 5.12 -3.00
CA HIS A 437 -11.39 6.27 -3.50
C HIS A 437 -9.88 6.01 -3.48
N TYR A 438 -9.19 6.60 -4.45
CA TYR A 438 -7.75 6.79 -4.37
C TYR A 438 -7.43 7.79 -3.27
N SER A 439 -6.39 7.52 -2.48
CA SER A 439 -5.95 8.41 -1.42
C SER A 439 -4.49 8.79 -1.63
N VAL A 440 -4.22 10.10 -1.69
CA VAL A 440 -2.88 10.65 -1.87
C VAL A 440 -2.56 11.55 -0.68
N TRP A 441 -1.41 11.33 -0.06
CA TRP A 441 -0.87 12.21 0.95
C TRP A 441 -0.04 13.30 0.25
N LEU A 442 -0.64 14.48 0.12
CA LEU A 442 -0.17 15.57 -0.72
C LEU A 442 0.64 16.58 0.10
N PHE A 443 1.85 16.92 -0.38
CA PHE A 443 2.70 17.93 0.27
C PHE A 443 2.78 19.22 -0.52
N THR A 444 3.02 19.11 -1.83
CA THR A 444 3.03 20.25 -2.75
C THR A 444 2.21 19.96 -3.98
N ASP A 445 2.43 18.81 -4.62
CA ASP A 445 1.82 18.48 -5.90
C ASP A 445 1.71 16.97 -6.15
N ALA A 446 0.71 16.60 -6.96
CA ALA A 446 0.50 15.25 -7.47
C ALA A 446 0.02 15.31 -8.93
N ALA A 447 0.75 14.65 -9.82
CA ALA A 447 0.35 14.53 -11.22
C ALA A 447 -0.84 13.57 -11.37
N PHE A 448 -1.66 13.81 -12.40
CA PHE A 448 -2.73 12.91 -12.82
C PHE A 448 -2.78 12.79 -14.34
N GLY A 449 -3.29 11.66 -14.83
CA GLY A 449 -3.40 11.39 -16.26
C GLY A 449 -3.72 9.93 -16.54
N SER A 450 -3.63 9.53 -17.82
CA SER A 450 -3.89 8.14 -18.25
C SER A 450 -2.74 7.19 -17.94
N SER A 451 -1.51 7.71 -17.75
CA SER A 451 -0.38 6.87 -17.37
C SER A 451 -0.49 6.40 -15.92
N ARG A 452 -0.19 5.11 -15.67
CA ARG A 452 -0.12 4.58 -14.30
C ARG A 452 1.14 5.00 -13.53
N LYS A 453 2.07 5.74 -14.14
CA LYS A 453 3.16 6.42 -13.39
C LYS A 453 2.65 7.59 -12.56
N ASN A 454 1.49 8.14 -12.90
CA ASN A 454 0.96 9.25 -12.13
C ASN A 454 0.54 8.76 -10.74
N PRO A 455 0.76 9.56 -9.68
CA PRO A 455 0.16 9.30 -8.37
C PRO A 455 -1.36 9.10 -8.44
N ILE A 456 -2.02 9.72 -9.42
CA ILE A 456 -3.44 9.57 -9.70
C ILE A 456 -3.61 9.13 -11.16
N ALA A 457 -3.68 7.82 -11.36
CA ALA A 457 -3.91 7.23 -12.67
C ALA A 457 -5.42 7.07 -12.93
N LEU A 458 -5.91 7.63 -14.04
CA LEU A 458 -7.33 7.63 -14.38
C LEU A 458 -7.55 6.94 -15.73
N GLU A 459 -8.41 5.93 -15.74
CA GLU A 459 -8.82 5.24 -16.95
C GLU A 459 -9.91 6.07 -17.65
N GLY A 460 -9.52 6.89 -18.62
CA GLY A 460 -10.43 7.78 -19.32
C GLY A 460 -10.03 8.02 -20.77
N GLN A 461 -10.97 7.81 -21.70
CA GLN A 461 -10.76 8.13 -23.11
C GLN A 461 -10.46 9.63 -23.29
N GLY A 462 -9.35 9.94 -23.96
CA GLY A 462 -8.94 11.31 -24.30
C GLY A 462 -7.93 11.95 -23.34
N LEU A 463 -7.71 11.36 -22.15
CA LEU A 463 -6.71 11.87 -21.21
C LEU A 463 -5.29 11.69 -21.74
N ALA A 464 -4.49 12.74 -21.63
CA ALA A 464 -3.06 12.66 -21.90
C ALA A 464 -2.36 11.81 -20.82
N GLU A 465 -1.19 11.28 -21.15
CA GLU A 465 -0.38 10.49 -20.21
C GLU A 465 -0.11 11.27 -18.92
N ILE A 466 0.18 12.56 -19.03
CA ILE A 466 0.16 13.54 -17.95
C ILE A 466 -0.88 14.60 -18.35
N GLN A 467 -2.05 14.56 -17.73
CA GLN A 467 -3.12 15.50 -18.01
C GLN A 467 -2.93 16.81 -17.27
N GLY A 468 -2.51 16.75 -16.01
CA GLY A 468 -2.43 17.92 -15.14
C GLY A 468 -1.86 17.60 -13.77
N ARG A 469 -1.97 18.56 -12.86
CA ARG A 469 -1.47 18.44 -11.48
C ARG A 469 -2.45 19.01 -10.48
N PHE A 470 -2.61 18.33 -9.36
CA PHE A 470 -3.18 18.93 -8.17
C PHE A 470 -2.07 19.55 -7.34
N HIS A 471 -2.28 20.75 -6.82
CA HIS A 471 -1.35 21.41 -5.91
C HIS A 471 -2.01 21.69 -4.57
N HIS A 472 -1.21 21.69 -3.50
CA HIS A 472 -1.55 22.33 -2.24
C HIS A 472 -0.62 23.52 -2.03
N PHE A 473 -1.18 24.73 -2.14
CA PHE A 473 -0.43 25.97 -2.11
C PHE A 473 -1.26 27.06 -1.43
N ARG A 474 -0.65 27.79 -0.48
CA ARG A 474 -1.32 28.80 0.34
C ARG A 474 -2.55 28.25 1.09
N ASP A 475 -2.38 27.06 1.67
CA ASP A 475 -3.41 26.28 2.37
C ASP A 475 -4.66 25.96 1.54
N ALA A 476 -4.59 26.10 0.22
CA ALA A 476 -5.67 25.84 -0.71
C ALA A 476 -5.29 24.75 -1.71
N PHE A 477 -6.29 24.03 -2.21
CA PHE A 477 -6.10 23.07 -3.31
C PHE A 477 -6.27 23.77 -4.65
N TRP A 478 -5.41 23.43 -5.60
CA TRP A 478 -5.44 23.97 -6.96
C TRP A 478 -5.37 22.85 -7.98
N LEU A 479 -5.93 23.10 -9.16
CA LEU A 479 -5.87 22.21 -10.31
C LEU A 479 -5.20 22.93 -11.48
N GLU A 480 -4.08 22.40 -11.94
CA GLU A 480 -3.39 22.80 -13.15
C GLU A 480 -3.76 21.85 -14.29
N ASN A 481 -4.01 22.38 -15.49
CA ASN A 481 -4.09 21.58 -16.70
C ASN A 481 -2.81 21.73 -17.53
N CYS A 482 -2.22 20.59 -17.88
CA CYS A 482 -1.02 20.47 -18.70
C CYS A 482 -1.41 20.23 -20.16
N ALA A 483 -2.37 19.35 -20.46
CA ALA A 483 -2.64 18.96 -21.84
C ALA A 483 -3.66 19.85 -22.57
N ALA A 484 -3.40 20.13 -23.86
CA ALA A 484 -4.28 20.89 -24.74
C ALA A 484 -5.32 20.00 -25.45
N ASN A 485 -6.18 19.32 -24.67
CA ASN A 485 -7.15 18.34 -25.16
C ASN A 485 -8.57 18.50 -24.58
N ASP A 486 -8.86 19.65 -23.94
CA ASP A 486 -10.16 20.00 -23.35
C ASP A 486 -10.75 18.96 -22.37
N CYS A 487 -9.90 18.10 -21.80
CA CYS A 487 -10.32 17.02 -20.90
C CYS A 487 -10.46 17.46 -19.43
N VAL A 488 -10.20 18.72 -19.10
CA VAL A 488 -10.35 19.25 -17.73
C VAL A 488 -11.32 20.43 -17.76
N ARG A 489 -12.41 20.33 -17.00
CA ARG A 489 -13.39 21.43 -16.88
C ARG A 489 -13.76 21.68 -15.43
N ILE A 490 -13.96 22.95 -15.07
CA ILE A 490 -14.47 23.33 -13.74
C ILE A 490 -15.69 24.20 -13.96
N ASN A 491 -16.84 23.80 -13.41
CA ASN A 491 -18.13 24.48 -13.63
C ASN A 491 -18.39 24.75 -15.12
N TYR A 492 -18.16 23.73 -15.96
CA TYR A 492 -18.29 23.77 -17.43
C TYR A 492 -17.27 24.64 -18.18
N TYR A 493 -16.38 25.36 -17.49
CA TYR A 493 -15.27 26.08 -18.13
C TYR A 493 -14.13 25.11 -18.48
N ASN A 494 -13.72 25.07 -19.76
CA ASN A 494 -12.55 24.30 -20.19
C ASN A 494 -11.26 24.97 -19.69
N LEU A 495 -10.57 24.31 -18.76
CA LEU A 495 -9.29 24.78 -18.25
C LEU A 495 -8.22 24.53 -19.32
N LYS A 496 -7.62 25.59 -19.88
CA LYS A 496 -6.64 25.46 -20.97
C LYS A 496 -5.29 24.97 -20.43
N ALA A 497 -4.43 24.52 -21.33
CA ALA A 497 -3.04 24.23 -20.99
C ALA A 497 -2.38 25.48 -20.36
N ASN A 498 -1.59 25.28 -19.30
CA ASN A 498 -0.95 26.32 -18.49
C ASN A 498 -1.90 27.21 -17.68
N GLU A 499 -3.18 26.85 -17.59
CA GLU A 499 -4.09 27.48 -16.64
C GLU A 499 -4.14 26.66 -15.33
N ILE A 500 -4.29 27.39 -14.23
CA ILE A 500 -4.46 26.83 -12.90
C ILE A 500 -5.68 27.46 -12.23
N ALA A 501 -6.50 26.67 -11.56
CA ALA A 501 -7.69 27.15 -10.87
C ALA A 501 -7.72 26.67 -9.42
N PRO A 502 -8.04 27.56 -8.45
CA PRO A 502 -8.30 27.15 -7.08
C PRO A 502 -9.59 26.32 -7.01
N LEU A 503 -9.53 25.26 -6.23
CA LEU A 503 -10.67 24.37 -5.97
C LEU A 503 -11.38 24.78 -4.69
N ILE A 504 -12.71 24.92 -4.78
CA ILE A 504 -13.58 25.24 -3.65
C ILE A 504 -14.79 24.31 -3.62
N SER A 505 -15.38 24.15 -2.45
CA SER A 505 -16.52 23.26 -2.23
C SER A 505 -17.72 23.68 -3.08
N GLY A 506 -18.43 22.69 -3.64
CA GLY A 506 -19.61 22.90 -4.50
C GLY A 506 -19.28 23.11 -5.97
N GLN A 507 -18.00 23.15 -6.36
CA GLN A 507 -17.63 23.08 -7.77
C GLN A 507 -17.89 21.69 -8.36
N ILE A 508 -18.18 21.67 -9.67
CA ILE A 508 -18.21 20.44 -10.46
C ILE A 508 -16.93 20.40 -11.29
N LEU A 509 -16.09 19.40 -11.01
CA LEU A 509 -14.85 19.14 -11.72
C LEU A 509 -15.05 17.98 -12.70
N GLN A 510 -14.87 18.21 -13.98
CA GLN A 510 -14.81 17.17 -15.00
C GLN A 510 -13.36 16.83 -15.34
N ILE A 511 -13.00 15.55 -15.26
CA ILE A 511 -11.73 15.01 -15.76
C ILE A 511 -12.04 13.88 -16.75
N GLY A 512 -11.66 14.07 -18.01
CA GLY A 512 -12.06 13.24 -19.12
C GLY A 512 -13.60 13.22 -19.25
N ARG A 513 -14.19 12.05 -19.04
CA ARG A 513 -15.66 11.86 -19.06
C ARG A 513 -16.31 11.81 -17.68
N THR A 514 -15.51 11.87 -16.62
CA THR A 514 -16.01 11.71 -15.25
C THR A 514 -16.21 13.07 -14.61
N ASN A 515 -17.40 13.29 -14.06
CA ASN A 515 -17.70 14.46 -13.24
C ASN A 515 -17.53 14.12 -11.75
N TYR A 516 -16.94 15.04 -11.01
CA TYR A 516 -16.71 14.96 -9.58
C TYR A 516 -17.31 16.18 -8.89
N GLN A 517 -17.95 15.93 -7.75
CA GLN A 517 -18.30 16.96 -6.79
C GLN A 517 -17.07 17.29 -5.93
N VAL A 518 -16.74 18.57 -5.86
CA VAL A 518 -15.60 19.07 -5.08
C VAL A 518 -16.05 19.40 -3.66
N GLU A 519 -15.36 18.83 -2.67
CA GLU A 519 -15.51 19.16 -1.25
C GLU A 519 -14.12 19.44 -0.67
N VAL A 520 -13.94 20.63 -0.08
CA VAL A 520 -12.73 21.01 0.63
C VAL A 520 -13.04 21.03 2.13
N VAL A 521 -12.29 20.23 2.88
CA VAL A 521 -12.43 20.04 4.32
C VAL A 521 -11.21 20.62 5.02
N ALA A 522 -11.46 21.34 6.11
CA ALA A 522 -10.43 21.91 6.98
C ALA A 522 -9.48 20.84 7.53
#